data_AF-A0A4R2J527-F1
#
_entry.id   AF-A0A4R2J527-F1
#
_cell.length_a   1.000
_cell.length_b   1.000
_cell.length_c   1.000
_cell.angle_alpha   90.00
_cell.angle_beta   90.00
_cell.angle_gamma   90.00
#
_symmetry.space_group_name_H-M   'P 1'
#
loop_
_entity.id
_entity.type
_entity.pdbx_description
1 polymer ?
#
loop_
_entity_poly.entity_id
_entity_poly.type
_entity_poly.pdbx_seq_one_letter_code
_entity_poly.pdbx_strand_id
1 'polypeptide(L)' 'MKVGIIKTTISREKLMAGEFTPDTEEIIKYEEVDEEEYFKPLVQYLYPKIKRFIEEEKGNVVGIQTNEE' A
#
# COMPACT_ATOMS: atom_id res chain seq x y z
N MET A 1 1.23 18.92 6.15
CA MET A 1 0.74 18.50 4.81
C MET A 1 -0.77 18.78 4.70
N LYS A 2 -1.34 18.91 3.49
CA LYS A 2 -2.80 19.02 3.29
C LYS A 2 -3.32 17.75 2.63
N VAL A 3 -4.31 17.11 3.24
CA VAL A 3 -4.94 15.88 2.74
C VAL A 3 -6.38 16.16 2.30
N GLY A 4 -6.79 15.55 1.20
CA GLY A 4 -8.18 15.56 0.76
C GLY A 4 -8.92 14.33 1.28
N ILE A 5 -10.10 14.52 1.86
CA ILE A 5 -11.00 13.43 2.24
C ILE A 5 -11.95 13.20 1.07
N ILE A 6 -11.83 12.01 0.47
CA ILE A 6 -12.64 11.60 -0.68
C ILE A 6 -13.68 10.60 -0.20
N LYS A 7 -14.95 10.86 -0.52
CA LYS A 7 -16.01 9.87 -0.39
C LYS A 7 -16.11 9.10 -1.68
N THR A 8 -15.82 7.82 -1.57
CA THR A 8 -15.91 6.85 -2.65
C THR A 8 -17.17 6.01 -2.45
N THR A 9 -17.99 5.89 -3.49
CA THR A 9 -19.12 4.95 -3.51
C THR A 9 -18.78 3.81 -4.43
N ILE A 10 -18.89 2.58 -3.94
CA ILE A 10 -18.75 1.35 -4.72
C ILE A 10 -20.05 0.57 -4.57
N SER A 11 -20.66 0.22 -5.68
CA SER A 11 -21.85 -0.60 -5.74
C SER A 11 -21.56 -2.01 -5.24
N ARG A 12 -22.58 -2.60 -4.62
CA ARG A 12 -22.49 -3.96 -4.08
C ARG A 12 -22.14 -4.99 -5.15
N GLU A 13 -22.66 -4.82 -6.37
CA GLU A 13 -22.38 -5.71 -7.50
C GLU A 13 -20.88 -5.78 -7.81
N LYS A 14 -20.22 -4.62 -7.91
CA LYS A 14 -18.76 -4.52 -8.11
C LYS A 14 -17.97 -5.19 -6.99
N LEU A 15 -18.34 -4.94 -5.73
CA LEU A 15 -17.68 -5.57 -4.59
C LEU A 15 -17.80 -7.10 -4.62
N MET A 16 -18.96 -7.64 -4.99
CA MET A 16 -19.18 -9.08 -5.11
C MET A 16 -18.40 -9.70 -6.28
N ALA A 17 -18.11 -8.91 -7.32
CA ALA A 17 -17.27 -9.30 -8.45
C ALA A 17 -15.76 -9.14 -8.18
N GLY A 18 -15.36 -8.61 -7.02
CA GLY A 18 -13.95 -8.29 -6.71
C GLY A 18 -13.44 -7.06 -7.45
N GLU A 19 -14.32 -6.22 -7.99
CA GLU A 19 -13.99 -4.96 -8.62
C GLU A 19 -14.03 -3.84 -7.58
N PHE A 20 -12.86 -3.25 -7.30
CA PHE A 20 -12.72 -2.18 -6.31
C PHE A 20 -12.65 -0.78 -6.93
N THR A 21 -13.01 -0.67 -8.21
CA THR A 21 -13.06 0.63 -8.90
C THR A 21 -14.32 1.39 -8.47
N PRO A 22 -14.19 2.65 -8.01
CA PRO A 22 -15.32 3.51 -7.64
C PRO A 22 -16.38 3.64 -8.73
N ASP A 23 -17.63 3.81 -8.33
CA ASP A 23 -18.68 4.35 -9.21
C ASP A 23 -18.63 5.88 -9.22
N THR A 24 -18.40 6.47 -8.05
CA THR A 24 -18.29 7.93 -7.88
C THR A 24 -17.25 8.25 -6.83
N GLU A 25 -16.55 9.36 -7.05
CA GLU A 25 -15.62 9.96 -6.08
C GLU A 25 -15.96 11.44 -5.91
N GLU A 26 -16.08 11.87 -4.66
CA GLU A 26 -16.38 13.25 -4.30
C GLU A 26 -15.40 13.73 -3.23
N ILE A 27 -14.77 14.88 -3.45
CA ILE A 27 -13.94 15.53 -2.43
C ILE A 27 -14.86 16.24 -1.44
N ILE A 28 -14.89 15.79 -0.20
CA ILE A 28 -15.77 16.36 0.83
C ILE A 28 -15.06 17.45 1.62
N LYS A 29 -13.75 17.29 1.84
CA LYS A 29 -13.01 18.19 2.71
C LYS A 29 -11.52 18.17 2.39
N TYR A 30 -10.85 19.24 2.76
CA TYR A 30 -9.41 19.23 2.94
C TYR A 30 -9.06 19.53 4.40
N GLU A 31 -8.08 18.82 4.92
CA GLU A 31 -7.58 18.97 6.29
C GLU A 31 -6.08 19.19 6.26
N GLU A 32 -5.60 20.07 7.15
CA GLU A 32 -4.18 20.17 7.43
C GLU A 32 -3.82 19.15 8.51
N VAL A 33 -2.77 18.37 8.24
CA VAL A 33 -2.29 17.32 9.12
C VAL A 33 -0.78 17.41 9.28
N ASP A 34 -0.28 16.99 10.45
CA ASP A 34 1.14 16.76 10.64
C ASP A 34 1.57 15.53 9.83
N GLU A 35 2.62 15.70 9.03
CA GLU A 35 3.07 14.67 8.08
C GLU A 35 3.69 13.47 8.79
N GLU A 36 4.46 13.71 9.85
CA GLU A 36 5.10 12.65 10.62
C GLU A 36 4.05 11.83 11.36
N GLU A 37 3.09 12.48 12.03
CA GLU A 37 1.98 11.81 12.70
C GLU A 37 1.15 10.97 11.72
N TYR A 38 0.88 11.50 10.53
CA TYR A 38 0.08 10.81 9.52
C TYR A 38 0.76 9.55 8.96
N PHE A 39 2.05 9.62 8.63
CA PHE A 39 2.75 8.49 7.99
C PHE A 39 3.36 7.49 8.96
N LYS A 40 3.64 7.88 10.21
CA LYS A 40 4.32 7.02 11.19
C LYS A 40 3.65 5.67 11.41
N PRO A 41 2.30 5.56 11.56
CA PRO A 41 1.64 4.26 11.69
C PRO A 41 1.83 3.36 10.46
N LEU A 42 1.73 3.94 9.25
CA LEU A 42 1.90 3.21 8.00
C LEU A 42 3.33 2.69 7.85
N VAL A 43 4.32 3.53 8.15
CA VAL A 43 5.74 3.14 8.12
C VAL A 43 6.00 2.03 9.14
N GLN A 44 5.52 2.16 10.38
CA GLN A 44 5.70 1.12 11.40
C GLN A 44 5.08 -0.22 11.00
N TYR A 45 3.94 -0.20 10.30
CA TYR A 45 3.28 -1.41 9.84
C TYR A 45 3.92 -2.03 8.59
N LEU A 46 4.28 -1.20 7.60
CA LEU A 46 4.75 -1.67 6.29
C LEU A 46 6.24 -1.94 6.26
N TYR A 47 7.05 -1.13 6.95
CA TYR A 47 8.50 -1.23 6.89
C TYR A 47 9.03 -2.61 7.29
N PRO A 48 8.54 -3.27 8.36
CA PRO A 48 8.99 -4.62 8.69
C PRO A 48 8.67 -5.65 7.60
N LYS A 49 7.51 -5.53 6.94
CA LYS A 49 7.10 -6.42 5.85
C LYS A 49 7.96 -6.23 4.61
N ILE A 50 8.21 -4.97 4.23
CA ILE A 50 9.08 -4.61 3.10
C ILE A 50 10.50 -5.08 3.36
N LYS A 51 11.03 -4.83 4.57
CA LYS A 51 12.37 -5.27 4.98
C LYS A 51 12.51 -6.79 4.87
N ARG A 52 11.55 -7.53 5.41
CA ARG A 52 11.54 -9.00 5.35
C ARG A 52 11.48 -9.49 3.90
N PHE A 53 10.64 -8.90 3.06
CA PHE A 53 10.54 -9.24 1.65
C PHE A 53 11.88 -9.04 0.91
N ILE A 54 12.55 -7.90 1.13
CA ILE A 54 13.86 -7.60 0.55
C ILE A 54 14.94 -8.58 1.06
N GLU A 55 14.91 -8.95 2.34
CA GLU A 55 15.84 -9.92 2.93
C GLU A 55 15.61 -11.33 2.36
N GLU A 56 14.36 -11.76 2.19
CA GLU A 56 13.97 -13.03 1.56
C GLU A 56 14.37 -13.06 0.07
N GLU A 57 14.20 -11.96 -0.68
CA GLU A 57 14.68 -11.84 -2.06
C GLU A 57 16.21 -11.92 -2.16
N LYS A 58 16.94 -11.23 -1.29
CA LYS A 58 18.42 -11.28 -1.26
C LYS A 58 18.94 -12.67 -0.88
N GLY A 59 18.23 -13.42 -0.03
CA GLY A 59 18.59 -14.79 0.35
C GLY A 59 18.45 -15.80 -0.80
N ASN A 60 17.49 -15.60 -1.71
CA ASN A 60 17.25 -16.50 -2.84
C ASN A 60 18.25 -16.32 -4.01
N VAL A 61 18.87 -15.14 -4.16
CA VAL A 61 19.83 -14.87 -5.25
C VAL A 61 21.21 -15.50 -5.01
N VAL A 62 21.54 -15.87 -3.77
CA VAL A 62 22.84 -16.51 -3.42
C VAL A 62 22.82 -18.05 -3.65
N GLY A 63 21.66 -18.63 -3.99
CA GLY A 63 21.48 -20.08 -4.17
C GLY A 63 21.73 -20.62 -5.59
N ILE A 64 22.02 -19.76 -6.59
CA ILE A 64 22.40 -20.23 -7.93
C ILE A 64 23.91 -20.45 -7.93
N GLN A 65 24.34 -21.58 -7.36
CA GLN A 65 25.67 -22.12 -7.63
C GLN A 65 25.76 -22.37 -9.14
N THR A 66 26.56 -21.56 -9.82
CA THR A 66 27.17 -21.90 -11.11
C THR A 66 27.85 -23.25 -10.95
N ASN A 67 27.23 -24.31 -11.48
CA ASN A 67 27.97 -25.50 -11.85
C ASN A 67 28.87 -25.08 -13.02
N GLU A 68 30.15 -24.84 -12.72
CA GLU A 68 31.20 -24.84 -13.73
C GLU A 68 31.40 -26.28 -14.20
N GLU A 69 31.25 -26.51 -15.51
CA GLU A 69 31.72 -27.71 -16.22
C GLU A 69 33.25 -27.72 -16.35
#